data_AF-A0A194W9W1-F1
#
_entry.id   AF-A0A194W9W1-F1
#
_cell.length_a   1.000
_cell.length_b   1.000
_cell.length_c   1.000
_cell.angle_alpha   90.00
_cell.angle_beta   90.00
_cell.angle_gamma   90.00
#
_symmetry.space_group_name_H-M   'P 1'
#
loop_
_entity.id
_entity.type
_entity.pdbx_description
1 polymer ?
#
loop_
_entity_poly.entity_id
_entity_poly.type
_entity_poly.pdbx_seq_one_letter_code
_entity_poly.pdbx_strand_id
1 'polypeptide(L)'
;MAEANPTTSAATSMPSVVPDEHSIKPVPTVWDILASMDYFEIETKMILSALVIIYLGAHASLRRPPSAAPPKKLKRKAGKLVVDDEKEHFAQGFQASDAIMFPVLAGVVLVGLYYLIKWLQDPNLLNKILRGYMAISGVFGMGVFFSDCMRSLLSLVFPDYWADRSGCVFEVDAVSRTQKLVKLPRGDESEKEVDPKKGLPLPGFASELSVSAGFIKAVWMGRQLLREDCILSVVILNRSVNFEVTVTGLAGVLLACAVEGLYLHTNSTALSNILGLAVCYSGFIWMSVTSFAIGTLVLVGLFVYDIVMVFYTPFMIAVATQIDAPIKLTYEAAGRSSLLGLGDIVIPGIFICLALRFDLWRHYQGKVTRVEENLETVSKEEDTNAADNQVTTIKTAHRTVKAPFVDPRGQWGNQIWTTSLWSFVSRQPAPLKVLSDASFPKTYFYATMFGYFVGMLATLVVLILFQRGQPALLYLVPGVVGSAWLTGLLKGELKDMWKYTEDGSLDVEDVVVEVDGEGKVIEKKKDEKKETKDCEKHGEAEGKKDDVEKKKVEEEEYELFRFSIILPNEQSVKED
;
A
#
# COMPACT_ATOMS: atom_id res chain seq x y z
N MET A 1 -10.26 77.67 29.44
CA MET A 1 -9.17 77.10 28.64
C MET A 1 -8.21 76.45 29.62
N ALA A 2 -8.51 75.31 30.25
CA ALA A 2 -8.91 74.00 29.74
C ALA A 2 -7.81 73.35 28.88
N GLU A 3 -6.90 72.65 29.54
CA GLU A 3 -6.47 71.30 29.13
C GLU A 3 -5.86 70.59 30.36
N ALA A 4 -6.57 69.58 30.84
CA ALA A 4 -6.15 68.68 31.89
C ALA A 4 -5.96 67.30 31.25
N ASN A 5 -4.72 66.79 31.27
CA ASN A 5 -4.46 65.36 31.15
C ASN A 5 -4.62 64.73 32.53
N PRO A 6 -5.36 63.62 32.63
CA PRO A 6 -4.72 62.45 33.23
C PRO A 6 -5.07 61.14 32.51
N THR A 7 -4.01 60.38 32.26
CA THR A 7 -3.93 58.91 32.36
C THR A 7 -5.23 58.20 32.75
N THR A 8 -5.77 57.35 31.87
CA THR A 8 -6.67 56.28 32.27
C THR A 8 -6.24 54.96 31.63
N SER A 9 -5.86 54.04 32.50
CA SER A 9 -5.61 52.62 32.28
C SER A 9 -6.76 51.98 31.49
N ALA A 10 -6.47 51.48 30.29
CA ALA A 10 -7.35 50.55 29.59
C ALA A 10 -7.01 49.14 30.09
N ALA A 11 -7.67 48.73 31.17
CA ALA A 11 -7.69 47.34 31.60
C ALA A 11 -8.38 46.51 30.51
N THR A 12 -7.59 45.72 29.78
CA THR A 12 -8.07 44.70 28.85
C THR A 12 -8.85 43.66 29.66
N SER A 13 -10.18 43.77 29.64
CA SER A 13 -11.07 42.78 30.24
C SER A 13 -10.89 41.45 29.51
N MET A 14 -10.40 40.45 30.23
CA MET A 14 -10.40 39.05 29.82
C MET A 14 -11.82 38.63 29.38
N PRO A 15 -12.01 37.91 28.26
CA PRO A 15 -13.31 37.36 27.92
C PRO A 15 -13.71 36.35 29.01
N SER A 16 -14.94 36.51 29.52
CA SER A 16 -15.46 35.72 30.63
C SER A 16 -15.58 34.23 30.25
N VAL A 17 -15.34 33.36 31.24
CA VAL A 17 -15.25 31.89 31.12
C VAL A 17 -16.60 31.19 31.36
N VAL A 18 -17.73 31.93 31.35
CA VAL A 18 -19.07 31.36 31.54
C VAL A 18 -19.92 31.67 30.29
N PRO A 19 -20.46 30.66 29.58
CA PRO A 19 -21.32 30.91 28.44
C PRO A 19 -22.67 31.45 28.94
N ASP A 20 -23.06 32.62 28.44
CA ASP A 20 -24.42 33.15 28.63
C ASP A 20 -25.44 32.14 28.07
N GLU A 21 -26.19 31.56 28.98
CA GLU A 21 -27.35 30.71 28.71
C GLU A 21 -28.46 31.64 28.17
N HIS A 22 -29.04 31.28 27.01
CA HIS A 22 -30.06 32.03 26.24
C HIS A 22 -29.57 32.97 25.12
N SER A 23 -28.83 32.43 24.15
CA SER A 23 -29.05 32.81 22.74
C SER A 23 -29.27 31.57 21.89
N ILE A 24 -30.49 31.01 21.95
CA ILE A 24 -30.92 30.00 20.99
C ILE A 24 -31.05 30.74 19.66
N LYS A 25 -30.00 30.66 18.82
CA LYS A 25 -30.08 31.08 17.43
C LYS A 25 -31.22 30.28 16.77
N PRO A 26 -32.11 30.91 15.98
CA PRO A 26 -33.17 30.19 15.31
C PRO A 26 -32.56 29.05 14.49
N VAL A 27 -33.15 27.85 14.60
CA VAL A 27 -32.74 26.70 13.80
C VAL A 27 -32.86 27.10 12.32
N PRO A 28 -31.77 27.04 11.54
CA PRO A 28 -31.79 27.48 10.16
C PRO A 28 -32.84 26.68 9.38
N THR A 29 -33.65 27.38 8.58
CA THR A 29 -34.70 26.77 7.77
C THR A 29 -34.05 25.90 6.69
N VAL A 30 -34.69 24.79 6.27
CA VAL A 30 -34.18 23.91 5.19
C VAL A 30 -33.83 24.71 3.93
N TRP A 31 -34.55 25.80 3.66
CA TRP A 31 -34.31 26.73 2.56
C TRP A 31 -33.09 27.64 2.74
N ASP A 32 -32.75 28.04 3.96
CA ASP A 32 -31.52 28.79 4.25
C ASP A 32 -30.27 27.90 4.12
N ILE A 33 -30.43 26.61 4.44
CA ILE A 33 -29.40 25.57 4.25
C ILE A 33 -29.19 25.30 2.75
N LEU A 34 -30.28 25.18 1.97
CA LEU A 34 -30.21 25.01 0.52
C LEU A 34 -29.66 26.24 -0.21
N ALA A 35 -29.94 27.45 0.29
CA ALA A 35 -29.46 28.71 -0.28
C ALA A 35 -27.95 28.92 -0.11
N SER A 36 -27.28 28.14 0.76
CA SER A 36 -25.83 28.10 0.89
C SER A 36 -25.17 27.19 -0.16
N MET A 37 -25.51 27.32 -1.45
CA MET A 37 -24.96 26.48 -2.53
C MET A 37 -23.43 26.43 -2.52
N ASP A 38 -22.78 27.53 -2.15
CA ASP A 38 -21.31 27.61 -1.98
C ASP A 38 -20.80 26.67 -0.86
N TYR A 39 -21.54 26.53 0.25
CA TYR A 39 -21.19 25.62 1.34
C TYR A 39 -21.29 24.17 0.88
N PHE A 40 -22.37 23.83 0.17
CA PHE A 40 -22.54 22.49 -0.37
C PHE A 40 -21.45 22.14 -1.40
N GLU A 41 -21.00 23.10 -2.21
CA GLU A 41 -19.94 22.88 -3.20
C GLU A 41 -18.59 22.58 -2.52
N ILE A 42 -18.19 23.36 -1.52
CA ILE A 42 -16.96 23.15 -0.75
C ILE A 42 -16.97 21.76 -0.10
N GLU A 43 -18.05 21.45 0.62
CA GLU A 43 -18.18 20.19 1.35
C GLU A 43 -18.25 18.98 0.42
N THR A 44 -18.94 19.12 -0.72
CA THR A 44 -18.99 18.06 -1.74
C THR A 44 -17.59 17.80 -2.31
N LYS A 45 -16.81 18.85 -2.61
CA LYS A 45 -15.43 18.70 -3.08
C LYS A 45 -14.55 18.00 -2.04
N MET A 46 -14.73 18.32 -0.77
CA MET A 46 -13.98 17.72 0.35
C MET A 46 -14.34 16.25 0.57
N ILE A 47 -15.64 15.92 0.60
CA ILE A 47 -16.10 14.53 0.73
C ILE A 47 -15.65 13.72 -0.48
N LEU A 48 -15.78 14.28 -1.69
CA LEU A 48 -15.36 13.61 -2.92
C LEU A 48 -13.85 13.36 -2.94
N SER A 49 -13.03 14.34 -2.52
CA SER A 49 -11.58 14.15 -2.48
C SER A 49 -11.16 13.10 -1.45
N ALA A 50 -11.80 13.08 -0.27
CA ALA A 50 -11.59 12.03 0.74
C ALA A 50 -11.98 10.64 0.22
N LEU A 51 -13.14 10.51 -0.44
CA LEU A 51 -13.58 9.22 -1.02
C LEU A 51 -12.65 8.76 -2.15
N VAL A 52 -12.24 9.67 -3.03
CA VAL A 52 -11.33 9.34 -4.15
C VAL A 52 -9.98 8.88 -3.62
N ILE A 53 -9.40 9.57 -2.64
CA ILE A 53 -8.08 9.19 -2.13
C ILE A 53 -8.10 7.89 -1.34
N ILE A 54 -9.17 7.63 -0.57
CA ILE A 54 -9.37 6.33 0.10
C ILE A 54 -9.50 5.22 -0.96
N TYR A 55 -10.26 5.45 -2.03
CA TYR A 55 -10.41 4.49 -3.11
C TYR A 55 -9.05 4.18 -3.78
N LEU A 56 -8.33 5.22 -4.20
CA LEU A 56 -7.02 5.07 -4.84
C LEU A 56 -6.02 4.37 -3.92
N GLY A 57 -5.96 4.80 -2.65
CA GLY A 57 -5.09 4.21 -1.63
C GLY A 57 -5.42 2.75 -1.34
N ALA A 58 -6.69 2.40 -1.18
CA ALA A 58 -7.11 1.02 -0.94
C ALA A 58 -6.66 0.10 -2.08
N HIS A 59 -6.88 0.53 -3.33
CA HIS A 59 -6.46 -0.22 -4.51
C HIS A 59 -4.94 -0.31 -4.68
N ALA A 60 -4.20 0.75 -4.36
CA ALA A 60 -2.74 0.74 -4.37
C ALA A 60 -2.15 -0.16 -3.29
N SER A 61 -2.83 -0.24 -2.15
CA SER A 61 -2.41 -1.05 -0.99
C SER A 61 -2.72 -2.55 -1.13
N LEU A 62 -3.32 -2.98 -2.25
CA LEU A 62 -3.55 -4.39 -2.51
C LEU A 62 -2.23 -5.15 -2.58
N ARG A 63 -2.24 -6.35 -2.00
CA ARG A 63 -1.10 -7.26 -1.92
C ARG A 63 -1.58 -8.69 -2.08
N ARG A 64 -0.63 -9.61 -2.27
CA ARG A 64 -0.91 -11.05 -2.30
C ARG A 64 -1.62 -11.45 -1.00
N PRO A 65 -2.84 -12.03 -1.07
CA PRO A 65 -3.48 -12.57 0.11
C PRO A 65 -2.83 -13.91 0.50
N PRO A 66 -2.84 -14.31 1.78
CA PRO A 66 -2.35 -15.62 2.23
C PRO A 66 -3.04 -16.83 1.58
N SER A 67 -4.21 -16.64 0.97
CA SER A 67 -4.97 -17.67 0.25
C SER A 67 -4.46 -17.91 -1.18
N ALA A 68 -3.58 -17.06 -1.71
CA ALA A 68 -2.99 -17.19 -3.04
C ALA A 68 -1.56 -17.75 -2.98
N ALA A 69 -1.18 -18.56 -3.97
CA ALA A 69 0.16 -19.11 -4.03
C ALA A 69 1.21 -18.00 -4.26
N PRO A 70 2.36 -18.07 -3.58
CA PRO A 70 3.46 -17.14 -3.83
C PRO A 70 3.97 -17.26 -5.28
N PRO A 71 4.44 -16.16 -5.88
CA PRO A 71 5.08 -16.23 -7.19
C PRO A 71 6.35 -17.07 -7.10
N LYS A 72 6.50 -18.07 -7.98
CA LYS A 72 7.76 -18.82 -8.10
C LYS A 72 8.81 -17.93 -8.78
N LYS A 73 9.55 -17.14 -8.01
CA LYS A 73 10.76 -16.47 -8.52
C LYS A 73 11.92 -17.48 -8.46
N LEU A 74 12.59 -17.69 -9.59
CA LEU A 74 13.78 -18.53 -9.65
C LEU A 74 15.00 -17.59 -9.69
N LYS A 75 15.91 -17.69 -8.70
CA LYS A 75 17.21 -17.01 -8.71
C LYS A 75 18.30 -18.05 -9.01
N ARG A 76 19.28 -17.72 -9.88
CA ARG A 76 20.48 -18.54 -10.05
C ARG A 76 21.45 -18.27 -8.91
N LYS A 77 21.77 -19.29 -8.11
CA LYS A 77 22.81 -19.26 -7.07
C LYS A 77 23.85 -20.34 -7.39
N ALA A 78 25.11 -19.94 -7.62
CA ALA A 78 26.21 -20.85 -7.94
C ALA A 78 25.92 -21.83 -9.11
N GLY A 79 25.29 -21.34 -10.19
CA GLY A 79 24.98 -22.16 -11.37
C GLY A 79 23.78 -23.10 -11.23
N LYS A 80 23.07 -23.07 -10.10
CA LYS A 80 21.83 -23.84 -9.88
C LYS A 80 20.64 -22.88 -9.77
N LEU A 81 19.54 -23.19 -10.45
CA LEU A 81 18.24 -22.52 -10.24
C LEU A 81 17.75 -22.87 -8.83
N VAL A 82 17.65 -21.87 -7.98
CA VAL A 82 17.12 -21.97 -6.61
C VAL A 82 15.85 -21.15 -6.55
N VAL A 83 14.79 -21.70 -5.96
CA VAL A 83 13.58 -20.92 -5.65
C VAL A 83 13.98 -19.81 -4.69
N ASP A 84 13.68 -18.58 -5.06
CA ASP A 84 13.96 -17.42 -4.25
C ASP A 84 12.94 -17.34 -3.10
N ASP A 85 13.22 -18.08 -2.03
CA ASP A 85 12.45 -18.05 -0.77
C ASP A 85 12.79 -16.79 0.06
N GLU A 86 13.00 -15.64 -0.58
CA GLU A 86 12.96 -14.38 0.15
C GLU A 86 11.55 -14.22 0.68
N LYS A 87 11.39 -14.50 1.98
CA LYS A 87 10.17 -14.27 2.75
C LYS A 87 9.65 -12.90 2.37
N GLU A 88 8.54 -12.86 1.62
CA GLU A 88 7.84 -11.62 1.36
C GLU A 88 7.65 -10.95 2.73
N HIS A 89 8.10 -9.70 2.86
CA HIS A 89 7.98 -8.96 4.11
C HIS A 89 6.49 -8.80 4.43
N PHE A 90 5.93 -9.73 5.21
CA PHE A 90 4.61 -9.58 5.80
C PHE A 90 4.62 -8.27 6.57
N ALA A 91 3.65 -7.40 6.29
CA ALA A 91 3.63 -6.11 6.94
C ALA A 91 3.59 -6.31 8.45
N GLN A 92 4.54 -5.68 9.14
CA GLN A 92 4.47 -5.48 10.58
C GLN A 92 3.33 -4.49 10.84
N GLY A 93 2.09 -4.96 10.69
CA GLY A 93 0.90 -4.17 10.92
C GLY A 93 0.62 -4.03 12.41
N PHE A 94 -0.39 -3.24 12.74
CA PHE A 94 -0.69 -2.93 14.14
C PHE A 94 -0.91 -4.19 14.97
N GLN A 95 -0.29 -4.19 16.15
CA GLN A 95 -0.53 -5.17 17.19
C GLN A 95 -1.70 -4.74 18.06
N ALA A 96 -2.27 -5.68 18.82
CA ALA A 96 -3.34 -5.36 19.76
C ALA A 96 -2.89 -4.33 20.83
N SER A 97 -1.62 -4.31 21.21
CA SER A 97 -1.03 -3.32 22.12
C SER A 97 -1.09 -1.90 21.57
N ASP A 98 -0.98 -1.75 20.25
CA ASP A 98 -0.93 -0.44 19.59
C ASP A 98 -2.25 0.32 19.75
N ALA A 99 -3.35 -0.42 19.90
CA ALA A 99 -4.68 0.15 20.03
C ALA A 99 -4.87 1.00 21.30
N ILE A 100 -4.12 0.70 22.38
CA ILE A 100 -4.06 1.53 23.59
C ILE A 100 -2.95 2.57 23.46
N MET A 101 -1.81 2.20 22.89
CA MET A 101 -0.67 3.10 22.73
C MET A 101 -0.99 4.32 21.87
N PHE A 102 -1.78 4.19 20.80
CA PHE A 102 -2.12 5.31 19.91
C PHE A 102 -2.85 6.46 20.64
N PRO A 103 -4.02 6.24 21.29
CA PRO A 103 -4.68 7.24 22.12
C PRO A 103 -3.78 7.86 23.19
N VAL A 104 -3.03 7.04 23.91
CA VAL A 104 -2.19 7.50 25.03
C VAL A 104 -1.05 8.35 24.52
N LEU A 105 -0.32 7.89 23.51
CA LEU A 105 0.77 8.62 22.89
C LEU A 105 0.27 9.94 22.29
N ALA A 106 -0.86 9.91 21.56
CA ALA A 106 -1.48 11.12 21.03
C ALA A 106 -1.83 12.11 22.15
N GLY A 107 -2.34 11.63 23.28
CA GLY A 107 -2.61 12.45 24.46
C GLY A 107 -1.34 13.06 25.07
N VAL A 108 -0.31 12.25 25.28
CA VAL A 108 0.98 12.71 25.83
C VAL A 108 1.64 13.74 24.91
N VAL A 109 1.66 13.48 23.59
CA VAL A 109 2.22 14.40 22.60
C VAL A 109 1.43 15.70 22.57
N LEU A 110 0.10 15.65 22.59
CA LEU A 110 -0.76 16.84 22.55
C LEU A 110 -0.63 17.71 23.81
N VAL A 111 -0.60 17.08 24.99
CA VAL A 111 -0.34 17.77 26.27
C VAL A 111 1.08 18.33 26.31
N GLY A 112 2.07 17.54 25.87
CA GLY A 112 3.46 17.96 25.78
C GLY A 112 3.64 19.16 24.86
N LEU A 113 2.99 19.14 23.70
CA LEU A 113 3.02 20.22 22.72
C LEU A 113 2.33 21.49 23.25
N TYR A 114 1.22 21.34 23.98
CA TYR A 114 0.57 22.46 24.65
C TYR A 114 1.49 23.17 25.65
N TYR A 115 2.16 22.40 26.52
CA TYR A 115 3.11 22.98 27.48
C TYR A 115 4.36 23.53 26.80
N LEU A 116 4.84 22.87 25.74
CA LEU A 116 5.97 23.33 24.94
C LEU A 116 5.67 24.68 24.29
N ILE A 117 4.51 24.84 23.67
CA ILE A 117 4.06 26.09 23.06
C ILE A 117 4.00 27.21 24.12
N LYS A 118 3.43 26.93 25.29
CA LYS A 118 3.40 27.89 26.41
C LYS A 118 4.78 28.27 26.92
N TRP A 119 5.72 27.33 26.92
CA TRP A 119 7.09 27.54 27.37
C TRP A 119 7.93 28.31 26.35
N LEU A 120 7.80 27.96 25.07
CA LEU A 120 8.62 28.53 24.00
C LEU A 120 8.24 29.98 23.68
N GLN A 121 6.97 30.36 23.89
CA GLN A 121 6.41 31.71 23.67
C GLN A 121 6.60 32.31 22.25
N ASP A 122 7.31 31.62 21.36
CA ASP A 122 7.50 31.95 19.94
C ASP A 122 6.98 30.81 19.05
N PRO A 123 5.81 30.96 18.41
CA PRO A 123 5.24 29.93 17.53
C PRO A 123 6.04 29.75 16.22
N ASN A 124 6.91 30.71 15.87
CA ASN A 124 7.61 30.67 14.58
C ASN A 124 8.65 29.56 14.49
N LEU A 125 9.36 29.26 15.58
CA LEU A 125 10.32 28.15 15.60
C LEU A 125 9.60 26.81 15.43
N LEU A 126 8.50 26.62 16.15
CA LEU A 126 7.69 25.41 16.05
C LEU A 126 7.12 25.24 14.63
N ASN A 127 6.56 26.31 14.07
CA ASN A 127 6.03 26.29 12.71
C ASN A 127 7.12 26.00 11.67
N LYS A 128 8.35 26.51 11.83
CA LYS A 128 9.49 26.18 10.95
C LYS A 128 9.86 24.69 11.02
N ILE A 129 9.97 24.14 12.24
CA ILE A 129 10.30 22.71 12.43
C ILE A 129 9.21 21.84 11.80
N LEU A 130 7.95 22.16 12.08
CA LEU A 130 6.82 21.38 11.58
C LEU A 130 6.66 21.49 10.07
N ARG A 131 6.85 22.68 9.48
CA ARG A 131 6.90 22.85 8.02
C ARG A 131 8.04 22.05 7.39
N GLY A 132 9.22 22.02 8.01
CA GLY A 132 10.34 21.18 7.56
C GLY A 132 10.03 19.69 7.59
N TYR A 133 9.45 19.21 8.70
CA TYR A 133 8.99 17.83 8.82
C TYR A 133 7.95 17.47 7.75
N MET A 134 6.94 18.34 7.57
CA MET A 134 5.88 18.14 6.58
C MET A 134 6.39 18.21 5.14
N ALA A 135 7.38 19.07 4.84
CA ALA A 135 8.01 19.11 3.54
C ALA A 135 8.72 17.79 3.21
N ILE A 136 9.45 17.21 4.16
CA ILE A 136 10.13 15.91 3.97
C ILE A 136 9.09 14.79 3.79
N SER A 137 8.11 14.69 4.69
CA SER A 137 7.05 13.68 4.60
C SER A 137 6.21 13.84 3.33
N GLY A 138 5.98 15.08 2.91
CA GLY A 138 5.21 15.45 1.75
C GLY A 138 5.92 15.12 0.44
N VAL A 139 7.21 15.43 0.32
CA VAL A 139 8.05 15.03 -0.83
C VAL A 139 8.09 13.51 -0.96
N PHE A 140 8.25 12.81 0.17
CA PHE A 140 8.22 11.35 0.17
C PHE A 140 6.86 10.82 -0.31
N GLY A 141 5.77 11.26 0.31
CA GLY A 141 4.44 10.76 -0.01
C GLY A 141 3.99 11.09 -1.43
N MET A 142 4.33 12.29 -1.91
CA MET A 142 4.04 12.73 -3.27
C MET A 142 4.94 12.05 -4.29
N GLY A 143 6.19 11.73 -3.95
CA GLY A 143 7.08 10.95 -4.80
C GLY A 143 6.53 9.55 -5.07
N VAL A 144 6.03 8.87 -4.02
CA VAL A 144 5.36 7.58 -4.15
C VAL A 144 4.09 7.69 -5.01
N PHE A 145 3.23 8.66 -4.71
CA PHE A 145 1.99 8.89 -5.47
C PHE A 145 2.26 9.15 -6.96
N PHE A 146 3.21 10.03 -7.29
CA PHE A 146 3.58 10.31 -8.67
C PHE A 146 4.23 9.13 -9.37
N SER A 147 5.05 8.34 -8.68
CA SER A 147 5.62 7.12 -9.25
C SER A 147 4.52 6.13 -9.67
N ASP A 148 3.53 5.89 -8.80
CA ASP A 148 2.42 4.98 -9.11
C ASP A 148 1.49 5.53 -10.19
N CYS A 149 1.27 6.85 -10.21
CA CYS A 149 0.55 7.53 -11.28
C CYS A 149 1.28 7.35 -12.62
N MET A 150 2.60 7.57 -12.66
CA MET A 150 3.41 7.35 -13.86
C MET A 150 3.37 5.88 -14.30
N ARG A 151 3.50 4.92 -13.39
CA ARG A 151 3.36 3.49 -13.72
C ARG A 151 1.99 3.15 -14.31
N SER A 152 0.93 3.75 -13.76
CA SER A 152 -0.43 3.60 -14.30
C SER A 152 -0.56 4.20 -15.70
N LEU A 153 0.01 5.39 -15.94
CA LEU A 153 0.07 6.01 -17.27
C LEU A 153 0.89 5.16 -18.26
N LEU A 154 2.02 4.61 -17.82
CA LEU A 154 2.85 3.70 -18.61
C LEU A 154 2.10 2.41 -18.95
N SER A 155 1.24 1.89 -18.06
CA SER A 155 0.40 0.73 -18.38
C SER A 155 -0.61 1.03 -19.49
N LEU A 156 -1.06 2.29 -19.62
CA LEU A 156 -1.93 2.74 -20.71
C LEU A 156 -1.16 2.91 -22.02
N VAL A 157 0.07 3.42 -21.98
CA VAL A 157 0.88 3.63 -23.19
C VAL A 157 1.50 2.32 -23.68
N PHE A 158 2.00 1.51 -22.75
CA PHE A 158 2.64 0.21 -22.98
C PHE A 158 1.88 -0.88 -22.22
N PRO A 159 0.73 -1.34 -22.73
CA PRO A 159 0.02 -2.47 -22.14
C PRO A 159 0.79 -3.78 -22.34
N ASP A 160 0.48 -4.75 -21.49
CA ASP A 160 0.95 -6.13 -21.64
C ASP A 160 0.03 -6.92 -22.57
N TYR A 161 -1.26 -6.56 -22.59
CA TYR A 161 -2.26 -7.18 -23.44
C TYR A 161 -3.07 -6.12 -24.17
N TRP A 162 -3.36 -6.35 -25.44
CA TRP A 162 -4.29 -5.51 -26.21
C TRP A 162 -5.09 -6.36 -27.21
N ALA A 163 -6.30 -5.90 -27.54
CA ALA A 163 -7.18 -6.55 -28.51
C ALA A 163 -7.27 -5.72 -29.80
N ASP A 164 -7.20 -6.41 -30.93
CA ASP A 164 -7.38 -5.81 -32.25
C ASP A 164 -8.88 -5.67 -32.59
N ARG A 165 -9.21 -4.90 -33.62
CA ARG A 165 -10.59 -4.67 -34.11
C ARG A 165 -11.29 -5.97 -34.52
N SER A 166 -10.52 -7.00 -34.86
CA SER A 166 -10.96 -8.35 -35.18
C SER A 166 -11.32 -9.20 -33.96
N GLY A 167 -11.04 -8.72 -32.73
CA GLY A 167 -11.25 -9.45 -31.48
C GLY A 167 -10.08 -10.37 -31.08
N CYS A 168 -8.99 -10.39 -31.86
CA CYS A 168 -7.77 -11.11 -31.53
C CYS A 168 -6.97 -10.41 -30.43
N VAL A 169 -6.51 -11.16 -29.43
CA VAL A 169 -5.73 -10.63 -28.29
C VAL A 169 -4.25 -10.91 -28.49
N PHE A 170 -3.43 -9.87 -28.36
CA PHE A 170 -1.97 -9.91 -28.43
C PHE A 170 -1.35 -9.68 -27.05
N GLU A 171 -0.39 -10.52 -26.69
CA GLU A 171 0.52 -10.37 -25.54
C GLU A 171 1.82 -9.73 -26.02
N VAL A 172 2.24 -8.65 -25.38
CA VAL A 172 3.50 -7.97 -25.68
C VAL A 172 4.60 -8.55 -24.79
N ASP A 173 5.36 -9.50 -25.33
CA ASP A 173 6.41 -10.20 -24.59
C ASP A 173 7.70 -9.36 -24.58
N ALA A 174 8.06 -8.86 -23.39
CA ALA A 174 9.26 -8.05 -23.18
C ALA A 174 10.54 -8.79 -23.54
N VAL A 175 10.60 -10.08 -23.23
CA VAL A 175 11.81 -10.90 -23.39
C VAL A 175 12.11 -11.15 -24.86
N SER A 176 11.10 -11.55 -25.62
CA SER A 176 11.26 -11.82 -27.05
C SER A 176 11.18 -10.56 -27.92
N ARG A 177 10.82 -9.40 -27.34
CA ARG A 177 10.59 -8.13 -28.06
C ARG A 177 9.65 -8.30 -29.25
N THR A 178 8.64 -9.15 -29.10
CA THR A 178 7.64 -9.44 -30.14
C THR A 178 6.24 -9.44 -29.55
N GLN A 179 5.25 -9.27 -30.42
CA GLN A 179 3.85 -9.44 -30.06
C GLN A 179 3.39 -10.85 -30.42
N LYS A 180 2.83 -11.57 -29.45
CA LYS A 180 2.38 -12.96 -29.58
C LYS A 180 0.86 -13.02 -29.52
N LEU A 181 0.24 -13.79 -30.41
CA LEU A 181 -1.19 -14.00 -30.37
C LEU A 181 -1.57 -14.98 -29.25
N VAL A 182 -2.57 -14.64 -28.43
CA VAL A 182 -2.95 -15.41 -27.23
C VAL A 182 -4.12 -16.38 -27.48
N LYS A 183 -5.04 -16.13 -28.43
CA LYS A 183 -6.15 -17.07 -28.77
C LYS A 183 -6.75 -16.92 -30.18
N LEU A 184 -7.02 -18.07 -30.84
CA LEU A 184 -8.26 -18.35 -31.60
C LEU A 184 -9.28 -19.07 -30.67
N PRO A 185 -10.61 -18.98 -30.88
CA PRO A 185 -11.58 -19.63 -29.99
C PRO A 185 -11.92 -21.06 -30.44
N ARG A 186 -11.28 -22.09 -29.85
CA ARG A 186 -11.82 -23.42 -29.49
C ARG A 186 -10.70 -24.45 -29.36
N GLY A 187 -10.58 -25.03 -28.16
CA GLY A 187 -9.95 -26.33 -27.93
C GLY A 187 -8.43 -26.39 -28.06
N ASP A 188 -7.80 -26.76 -26.96
CA ASP A 188 -6.40 -27.15 -26.82
C ASP A 188 -5.29 -26.12 -27.13
N GLU A 189 -4.19 -26.36 -26.43
CA GLU A 189 -2.96 -25.60 -26.31
C GLU A 189 -2.47 -25.06 -27.67
N SER A 190 -2.83 -23.81 -28.00
CA SER A 190 -2.46 -23.20 -29.28
C SER A 190 -1.15 -22.41 -29.15
N GLU A 191 -0.16 -22.84 -29.93
CA GLU A 191 1.16 -22.22 -30.12
C GLU A 191 1.09 -20.70 -30.27
N LYS A 192 1.99 -19.99 -29.60
CA LYS A 192 2.14 -18.53 -29.67
C LYS A 192 2.73 -18.15 -31.04
N GLU A 193 1.90 -18.05 -32.08
CA GLU A 193 2.34 -17.57 -33.40
C GLU A 193 2.81 -16.10 -33.29
N VAL A 194 4.04 -15.85 -33.75
CA VAL A 194 4.66 -14.52 -33.77
C VAL A 194 4.23 -13.83 -35.05
N ASP A 195 3.55 -12.70 -34.94
CA ASP A 195 3.07 -11.95 -36.11
C ASP A 195 4.19 -11.02 -36.62
N PRO A 196 4.84 -11.28 -37.77
CA PRO A 196 6.04 -10.55 -38.21
C PRO A 196 5.75 -9.09 -38.60
N LYS A 197 4.48 -8.70 -38.72
CA LYS A 197 4.04 -7.35 -39.08
C LYS A 197 3.92 -6.40 -37.87
N LYS A 198 3.95 -6.92 -36.63
CA LYS A 198 3.69 -6.14 -35.41
C LYS A 198 4.94 -6.02 -34.54
N GLY A 199 5.84 -5.10 -34.92
CA GLY A 199 7.17 -4.96 -34.32
C GLY A 199 7.29 -3.96 -33.15
N LEU A 200 6.41 -2.95 -33.06
CA LEU A 200 6.46 -1.95 -31.99
C LEU A 200 5.78 -2.47 -30.71
N PRO A 201 6.21 -2.09 -29.51
CA PRO A 201 5.56 -2.49 -28.25
C PRO A 201 4.30 -1.68 -27.91
N LEU A 202 3.74 -0.96 -28.89
CA LEU A 202 2.55 -0.11 -28.75
C LEU A 202 1.29 -0.87 -29.21
N PRO A 203 0.12 -0.58 -28.64
CA PRO A 203 -1.14 -1.22 -29.00
C PRO A 203 -1.79 -0.60 -30.25
N GLY A 204 -2.72 -1.33 -30.88
CA GLY A 204 -3.57 -0.82 -31.96
C GLY A 204 -2.79 -0.55 -33.26
N PHE A 205 -3.22 0.48 -34.00
CA PHE A 205 -2.59 0.86 -35.29
C PHE A 205 -1.10 1.20 -35.15
N ALA A 206 -0.68 1.61 -33.95
CA ALA A 206 0.72 1.94 -33.69
C ALA A 206 1.63 0.69 -33.72
N SER A 207 1.06 -0.51 -33.53
CA SER A 207 1.80 -1.77 -33.66
C SER A 207 2.20 -2.09 -35.11
N GLU A 208 1.43 -1.60 -36.08
CA GLU A 208 1.55 -1.91 -37.52
C GLU A 208 2.38 -0.87 -38.29
N LEU A 209 2.83 0.20 -37.62
CA LEU A 209 3.68 1.22 -38.23
C LEU A 209 5.05 0.63 -38.59
N SER A 210 5.38 0.62 -39.88
CA SER A 210 6.70 0.22 -40.37
C SER A 210 7.72 1.35 -40.13
N VAL A 211 8.37 1.33 -38.97
CA VAL A 211 9.42 2.30 -38.59
C VAL A 211 10.82 1.66 -38.69
N SER A 212 11.87 2.48 -38.71
CA SER A 212 13.25 1.99 -38.75
C SER A 212 13.58 1.05 -37.58
N ALA A 213 14.43 0.04 -37.83
CA ALA A 213 14.83 -0.94 -36.82
C ALA A 213 15.49 -0.28 -35.58
N GLY A 214 16.22 0.82 -35.78
CA GLY A 214 16.82 1.60 -34.70
C GLY A 214 15.78 2.25 -33.79
N PHE A 215 14.69 2.79 -34.36
CA PHE A 215 13.60 3.36 -33.58
C PHE A 215 12.84 2.27 -32.80
N ILE A 216 12.54 1.13 -33.43
CA ILE A 216 11.88 -0.01 -32.77
C ILE A 216 12.71 -0.46 -31.56
N LYS A 217 14.03 -0.62 -31.73
CA LYS A 217 14.94 -0.96 -30.63
C LYS A 217 14.94 0.11 -29.52
N ALA A 218 14.90 1.39 -29.88
CA ALA A 218 14.85 2.49 -28.92
C ALA A 218 13.54 2.50 -28.12
N VAL A 219 12.39 2.23 -28.75
CA VAL A 219 11.09 2.15 -28.05
C VAL A 219 11.04 0.93 -27.12
N TRP A 220 11.55 -0.22 -27.54
CA TRP A 220 11.67 -1.40 -26.66
C TRP A 220 12.60 -1.14 -25.48
N MET A 221 13.74 -0.49 -25.70
CA MET A 221 14.66 -0.10 -24.64
C MET A 221 14.05 0.93 -23.69
N GLY A 222 13.28 1.89 -24.23
CA GLY A 222 12.54 2.87 -23.44
C GLY A 222 11.46 2.22 -22.58
N ARG A 223 10.68 1.28 -23.13
CA ARG A 223 9.70 0.49 -22.38
C ARG A 223 10.37 -0.30 -21.26
N GLN A 224 11.49 -0.95 -21.54
CA GLN A 224 12.25 -1.74 -20.58
C GLN A 224 12.74 -0.86 -19.41
N LEU A 225 13.42 0.24 -19.73
CA LEU A 225 13.95 1.20 -18.75
C LEU A 225 12.87 1.80 -17.85
N LEU A 226 11.68 2.01 -18.38
CA LEU A 226 10.58 2.65 -17.68
C LEU A 226 9.75 1.69 -16.80
N ARG A 227 9.77 0.38 -17.08
CA ARG A 227 8.97 -0.63 -16.36
C ARG A 227 9.80 -1.52 -15.43
N GLU A 228 11.07 -1.77 -15.74
CA GLU A 228 11.92 -2.63 -14.92
C GLU A 228 12.53 -1.89 -13.73
N ASP A 229 12.86 -2.66 -12.68
CA ASP A 229 13.57 -2.19 -11.51
C ASP A 229 15.07 -2.07 -11.85
N CYS A 230 15.64 -0.88 -11.66
CA CYS A 230 17.08 -0.68 -11.77
C CYS A 230 17.72 -1.01 -10.43
N ILE A 231 18.81 -1.78 -10.44
CA ILE A 231 19.59 -2.03 -9.23
C ILE A 231 20.64 -0.94 -9.13
N LEU A 232 20.47 -0.07 -8.14
CA LEU A 232 21.43 0.95 -7.76
C LEU A 232 22.40 0.32 -6.75
N SER A 233 23.59 -0.06 -7.21
CA SER A 233 24.65 -0.55 -6.32
C SER A 233 25.56 0.62 -5.96
N VAL A 234 25.53 0.99 -4.68
CA VAL A 234 26.43 1.97 -4.08
C VAL A 234 27.41 1.21 -3.18
N VAL A 235 28.68 1.19 -3.58
CA VAL A 235 29.76 0.62 -2.78
C VAL A 235 30.45 1.76 -2.06
N ILE A 236 30.44 1.74 -0.72
CA ILE A 236 31.17 2.67 0.13
C ILE A 236 32.06 1.85 1.04
N LEU A 237 33.38 2.11 1.05
CA LEU A 237 34.32 1.42 1.96
C LEU A 237 34.16 -0.12 1.93
N ASN A 238 34.07 -0.70 0.73
CA ASN A 238 33.91 -2.14 0.50
C ASN A 238 32.61 -2.76 1.06
N ARG A 239 31.61 -1.94 1.45
CA ARG A 239 30.23 -2.39 1.69
C ARG A 239 29.36 -1.97 0.52
N SER A 240 28.84 -2.94 -0.21
CA SER A 240 27.82 -2.72 -1.22
C SER A 240 26.44 -2.63 -0.56
N VAL A 241 25.73 -1.55 -0.84
CA VAL A 241 24.30 -1.44 -0.56
C VAL A 241 23.61 -1.37 -1.91
N ASN A 242 22.79 -2.38 -2.19
CA ASN A 242 21.98 -2.46 -3.40
C ASN A 242 20.59 -1.94 -3.07
N PHE A 243 20.14 -0.92 -3.81
CA PHE A 243 18.78 -0.41 -3.75
C PHE A 243 18.07 -0.74 -5.06
N GLU A 244 16.87 -1.29 -4.97
CA GLU A 244 15.98 -1.43 -6.12
C GLU A 244 15.25 -0.09 -6.31
N VAL A 245 15.54 0.60 -7.42
CA VAL A 245 14.97 1.91 -7.74
C VAL A 245 14.36 1.85 -9.13
N THR A 246 13.12 2.33 -9.25
CA THR A 246 12.49 2.50 -10.57
C THR A 246 12.74 3.90 -11.12
N VAL A 247 12.87 4.00 -12.44
CA VAL A 247 12.98 5.29 -13.13
C VAL A 247 11.76 6.17 -12.88
N THR A 248 10.56 5.57 -12.82
CA THR A 248 9.33 6.28 -12.42
C THR A 248 9.39 6.78 -10.99
N GLY A 249 10.03 6.04 -10.08
CA GLY A 249 10.27 6.44 -8.70
C GLY A 249 11.15 7.68 -8.62
N LEU A 250 12.29 7.67 -9.32
CA LEU A 250 13.19 8.83 -9.36
C LEU A 250 12.52 10.07 -9.98
N ALA A 251 11.81 9.88 -11.10
CA ALA A 251 11.05 10.96 -11.73
C ALA A 251 9.93 11.50 -10.83
N GLY A 252 9.25 10.61 -10.09
CA GLY A 252 8.22 10.96 -9.12
C GLY A 252 8.77 11.83 -7.97
N VAL A 253 9.92 11.48 -7.41
CA VAL A 253 10.59 12.27 -6.36
C VAL A 253 11.03 13.64 -6.88
N LEU A 254 11.57 13.73 -8.10
CA LEU A 254 11.95 15.00 -8.71
C LEU A 254 10.74 15.92 -8.91
N LEU A 255 9.62 15.36 -9.39
CA LEU A 255 8.37 16.09 -9.54
C LEU A 255 7.80 16.54 -8.19
N ALA A 256 7.88 15.68 -7.17
CA ALA A 256 7.46 16.00 -5.81
C ALA A 256 8.28 17.17 -5.21
N CYS A 257 9.60 17.17 -5.38
CA CYS A 257 10.46 18.30 -4.99
C CYS A 257 10.07 19.59 -5.70
N ALA A 258 9.72 19.53 -7.00
CA ALA A 258 9.30 20.70 -7.76
C ALA A 258 7.96 21.26 -7.25
N VAL A 259 6.98 20.39 -6.98
CA VAL A 259 5.67 20.77 -6.44
C VAL A 259 5.80 21.33 -5.02
N GLU A 260 6.61 20.71 -4.17
CA GLU A 260 6.89 21.21 -2.82
C GLU A 260 7.60 22.57 -2.87
N GLY A 261 8.60 22.74 -3.74
CA GLY A 261 9.26 24.03 -3.93
C GLY A 261 8.30 25.12 -4.40
N LEU A 262 7.36 24.77 -5.28
CA LEU A 262 6.30 25.68 -5.72
C LEU A 262 5.33 26.03 -4.59
N TYR A 263 4.98 25.06 -3.74
CA TYR A 263 4.15 25.28 -2.56
C TYR A 263 4.82 26.24 -1.57
N LEU A 264 6.10 26.03 -1.26
CA LEU A 264 6.86 26.91 -0.37
C LEU A 264 6.96 28.34 -0.91
N HIS A 265 6.94 28.52 -2.24
CA HIS A 265 6.95 29.84 -2.86
C HIS A 265 5.56 30.51 -2.90
N THR A 266 4.51 29.74 -3.23
CA THR A 266 3.16 30.29 -3.50
C THR A 266 2.19 30.23 -2.32
N ASN A 267 2.44 29.35 -1.34
CA ASN A 267 1.52 29.00 -0.24
C ASN A 267 0.07 28.72 -0.71
N SER A 268 -0.08 28.14 -1.91
CA SER A 268 -1.39 27.85 -2.49
C SER A 268 -2.12 26.72 -1.74
N THR A 269 -3.40 26.94 -1.43
CA THR A 269 -4.29 25.94 -0.81
C THR A 269 -4.50 24.71 -1.69
N ALA A 270 -4.45 24.87 -3.02
CA ALA A 270 -4.55 23.74 -3.95
C ALA A 270 -3.33 22.81 -3.85
N LEU A 271 -2.13 23.38 -3.76
CA LEU A 271 -0.89 22.61 -3.62
C LEU A 271 -0.79 21.93 -2.26
N SER A 272 -1.20 22.60 -1.18
CA SER A 272 -1.28 21.97 0.14
C SER A 272 -2.27 20.82 0.18
N ASN A 273 -3.39 20.92 -0.53
CA ASN A 273 -4.36 19.82 -0.63
C ASN A 273 -3.78 18.63 -1.39
N ILE A 274 -3.06 18.86 -2.50
CA ILE A 274 -2.38 17.78 -3.23
C ILE A 274 -1.34 17.10 -2.34
N LEU A 275 -0.55 17.88 -1.60
CA LEU A 275 0.42 17.36 -0.63
C LEU A 275 -0.25 16.51 0.46
N GLY A 276 -1.34 17.02 1.06
CA GLY A 276 -2.11 16.31 2.07
C GLY A 276 -2.70 14.99 1.54
N LEU A 277 -3.30 15.01 0.35
CA LEU A 277 -3.83 13.81 -0.30
C LEU A 277 -2.73 12.79 -0.61
N ALA A 278 -1.55 13.24 -1.03
CA ALA A 278 -0.41 12.35 -1.27
C ALA A 278 0.14 11.70 0.01
N VAL A 279 0.15 12.45 1.12
CA VAL A 279 0.46 11.91 2.45
C VAL A 279 -0.58 10.88 2.87
N CYS A 280 -1.89 11.13 2.64
CA CYS A 280 -2.94 10.13 2.88
C CYS A 280 -2.73 8.86 2.06
N TYR A 281 -2.47 9.00 0.76
CA TYR A 281 -2.21 7.89 -0.16
C TYR A 281 -1.06 7.01 0.34
N SER A 282 0.04 7.63 0.76
CA SER A 282 1.19 6.91 1.29
C SER A 282 0.88 6.27 2.66
N GLY A 283 0.09 6.94 3.50
CA GLY A 283 -0.42 6.37 4.75
C GLY A 283 -1.13 5.04 4.53
N PHE A 284 -1.95 4.91 3.48
CA PHE A 284 -2.66 3.66 3.16
C PHE A 284 -1.75 2.51 2.69
N ILE A 285 -0.62 2.84 2.07
CA ILE A 285 0.34 1.83 1.59
C ILE A 285 1.20 1.34 2.76
N TRP A 286 1.64 2.24 3.64
CA TRP A 286 2.63 1.96 4.67
C TRP A 286 2.02 1.50 5.99
N MET A 287 0.84 2.02 6.34
CA MET A 287 0.14 1.66 7.56
C MET A 287 -0.90 0.57 7.26
N SER A 288 -0.88 -0.49 8.06
CA SER A 288 -1.82 -1.60 7.92
C SER A 288 -2.27 -2.08 9.29
N VAL A 289 -3.57 -2.23 9.45
CA VAL A 289 -4.12 -3.12 10.47
C VAL A 289 -3.95 -4.56 9.98
N THR A 290 -3.63 -5.50 10.88
CA THR A 290 -3.43 -6.91 10.52
C THR A 290 -4.72 -7.71 10.54
N SER A 291 -5.71 -7.32 11.36
CA SER A 291 -7.00 -8.01 11.49
C SER A 291 -8.16 -7.03 11.75
N PHE A 292 -9.39 -7.50 11.51
CA PHE A 292 -10.59 -6.72 11.80
C PHE A 292 -10.76 -6.42 13.30
N ALA A 293 -10.37 -7.36 14.16
CA ALA A 293 -10.44 -7.19 15.61
C ALA A 293 -9.50 -6.07 16.08
N ILE A 294 -8.23 -6.10 15.64
CA ILE A 294 -7.25 -5.08 16.00
C ILE A 294 -7.65 -3.73 15.41
N GLY A 295 -8.06 -3.68 14.14
CA GLY A 295 -8.53 -2.45 13.51
C GLY A 295 -9.76 -1.85 14.21
N THR A 296 -10.70 -2.70 14.66
CA THR A 296 -11.86 -2.25 15.45
C THR A 296 -11.42 -1.69 16.81
N LEU A 297 -10.49 -2.35 17.50
CA LEU A 297 -9.97 -1.89 18.79
C LEU A 297 -9.28 -0.52 18.66
N VAL A 298 -8.42 -0.34 17.65
CA VAL A 298 -7.73 0.93 17.38
C VAL A 298 -8.73 2.04 17.11
N LEU A 299 -9.74 1.80 16.26
CA LEU A 299 -10.76 2.80 15.93
C LEU A 299 -11.65 3.16 17.13
N VAL A 300 -12.03 2.18 17.95
CA VAL A 300 -12.80 2.43 19.17
C VAL A 300 -11.95 3.21 20.20
N GLY A 301 -10.66 2.88 20.34
CA GLY A 301 -9.74 3.63 21.19
C GLY A 301 -9.60 5.10 20.76
N LEU A 302 -9.45 5.34 19.45
CA LEU A 302 -9.36 6.69 18.89
C LEU A 302 -10.70 7.44 18.94
N PHE A 303 -11.83 6.74 18.80
CA PHE A 303 -13.17 7.28 19.04
C PHE A 303 -13.30 7.84 20.47
N VAL A 304 -12.90 7.06 21.48
CA VAL A 304 -12.96 7.52 22.88
C VAL A 304 -11.99 8.68 23.10
N TYR A 305 -10.78 8.58 22.55
CA TYR A 305 -9.77 9.66 22.62
C TYR A 305 -10.31 10.99 22.08
N ASP A 306 -10.89 10.98 20.89
CA ASP A 306 -11.38 12.19 20.21
C ASP A 306 -12.50 12.86 21.02
N ILE A 307 -13.45 12.06 21.56
CA ILE A 307 -14.50 12.57 22.45
C ILE A 307 -13.90 13.20 23.71
N VAL A 308 -12.96 12.53 24.37
CA VAL A 308 -12.35 13.02 25.61
C VAL A 308 -11.56 14.30 25.35
N MET A 309 -10.71 14.31 24.33
CA MET A 309 -9.85 15.45 24.05
C MET A 309 -10.60 16.66 23.49
N VAL A 310 -11.64 16.46 22.67
CA VAL A 310 -12.44 17.56 22.11
C VAL A 310 -13.36 18.18 23.16
N PHE A 311 -14.11 17.37 23.92
CA PHE A 311 -15.14 17.90 24.82
C PHE A 311 -14.65 18.23 26.23
N TYR A 312 -13.67 17.51 26.75
CA TYR A 312 -13.28 17.61 28.17
C TYR A 312 -11.93 18.30 28.40
N THR A 313 -11.13 18.55 27.37
CA THR A 313 -9.80 19.17 27.53
C THR A 313 -9.62 20.45 26.69
N PRO A 314 -8.93 21.48 27.20
CA PRO A 314 -8.64 22.68 26.43
C PRO A 314 -7.43 22.53 25.50
N PHE A 315 -6.72 21.40 25.56
CA PHE A 315 -5.43 21.22 24.90
C PHE A 315 -5.55 21.20 23.38
N MET A 316 -6.58 20.51 22.85
CA MET A 316 -6.73 20.33 21.41
C MET A 316 -6.95 21.65 20.67
N ILE A 317 -7.87 22.49 21.16
CA ILE A 317 -8.17 23.80 20.55
C ILE A 317 -6.96 24.74 20.68
N ALA A 318 -6.28 24.73 21.82
CA ALA A 318 -5.12 25.58 22.05
C ALA A 318 -3.94 25.24 21.13
N VAL A 319 -3.70 23.95 20.88
CA VAL A 319 -2.64 23.50 19.96
C VAL A 319 -3.05 23.73 18.50
N ALA A 320 -4.27 23.37 18.13
CA ALA A 320 -4.76 23.45 16.75
C ALA A 320 -4.84 24.89 16.20
N THR A 321 -5.00 25.89 17.07
CA THR A 321 -5.07 27.31 16.69
C THR A 321 -3.70 27.97 16.53
N GLN A 322 -2.65 27.43 17.15
CA GLN A 322 -1.31 28.03 17.13
C GLN A 322 -0.36 27.39 16.11
N ILE A 323 -0.74 26.23 15.59
CA ILE A 323 0.04 25.48 14.62
C ILE A 323 -0.44 25.75 13.20
N ASP A 324 0.44 26.32 12.38
CA ASP A 324 0.20 26.59 10.96
C ASP A 324 1.05 25.69 10.07
N ALA A 325 0.54 24.48 9.83
CA ALA A 325 1.18 23.45 9.02
C ALA A 325 0.17 22.72 8.13
N PRO A 326 0.62 22.15 6.99
CA PRO A 326 -0.23 21.43 6.04
C PRO A 326 -0.62 20.03 6.55
N ILE A 327 -1.36 19.99 7.67
CA ILE A 327 -1.84 18.76 8.34
C ILE A 327 -3.34 18.53 8.06
N LYS A 328 -3.91 19.34 7.18
CA LYS A 328 -5.35 19.40 6.92
C LYS A 328 -5.62 19.75 5.47
N LEU A 329 -6.73 19.23 4.94
CA LEU A 329 -7.27 19.68 3.68
C LEU A 329 -8.06 20.97 3.93
N THR A 330 -7.81 21.99 3.10
CA THR A 330 -8.46 23.30 3.20
C THR A 330 -9.12 23.64 1.88
N TYR A 331 -10.45 23.76 1.90
CA TYR A 331 -11.21 24.23 0.73
C TYR A 331 -11.82 25.58 1.06
N GLU A 332 -11.52 26.57 0.22
CA GLU A 332 -12.02 27.94 0.37
C GLU A 332 -12.93 28.28 -0.81
N ALA A 333 -14.13 28.79 -0.53
CA ALA A 333 -14.95 29.48 -1.51
C ALA A 333 -15.73 30.62 -0.85
N ALA A 334 -15.86 31.74 -1.57
CA ALA A 334 -16.68 32.90 -1.21
C ALA A 334 -16.51 33.38 0.26
N GLY A 335 -15.28 33.40 0.78
CA GLY A 335 -14.98 33.92 2.13
C GLY A 335 -15.21 32.95 3.29
N ARG A 336 -15.47 31.66 3.02
CA ARG A 336 -15.54 30.60 4.03
C ARG A 336 -14.52 29.50 3.73
N SER A 337 -13.95 28.92 4.79
CA SER A 337 -13.02 27.79 4.72
C SER A 337 -13.59 26.57 5.44
N SER A 338 -13.52 25.41 4.80
CA SER A 338 -13.77 24.11 5.44
C SER A 338 -12.44 23.37 5.63
N LEU A 339 -12.33 22.66 6.75
CA LEU A 339 -11.09 22.02 7.21
C LEU A 339 -11.37 20.56 7.54
N LEU A 340 -10.57 19.65 6.99
CA LEU A 340 -10.61 18.22 7.33
C LEU A 340 -9.23 17.73 7.74
N GLY A 341 -9.14 17.08 8.89
CA GLY A 341 -7.88 16.50 9.37
C GLY A 341 -7.46 15.31 8.51
N LEU A 342 -6.18 15.21 8.18
CA LEU A 342 -5.65 14.06 7.43
C LEU A 342 -5.83 12.75 8.22
N GLY A 343 -5.78 12.82 9.55
CA GLY A 343 -6.03 11.67 10.44
C GLY A 343 -7.45 11.09 10.28
N ASP A 344 -8.46 11.92 10.07
CA ASP A 344 -9.86 11.50 9.90
C ASP A 344 -10.12 10.79 8.56
N ILE A 345 -9.18 10.94 7.61
CA ILE A 345 -9.18 10.24 6.33
C ILE A 345 -8.36 8.94 6.45
N VAL A 346 -7.14 9.05 6.97
CA VAL A 346 -6.17 7.94 7.03
C VAL A 346 -6.63 6.85 7.99
N ILE A 347 -7.06 7.20 9.20
CA ILE A 347 -7.35 6.23 10.26
C ILE A 347 -8.54 5.32 9.88
N PRO A 348 -9.73 5.84 9.52
CA PRO A 348 -10.81 4.98 9.01
C PRO A 348 -10.46 4.34 7.66
N GLY A 349 -9.70 5.05 6.80
CA GLY A 349 -9.32 4.55 5.48
C GLY A 349 -8.41 3.32 5.53
N ILE A 350 -7.51 3.19 6.50
CA ILE A 350 -6.70 1.97 6.70
C ILE A 350 -7.59 0.75 6.98
N PHE A 351 -8.69 0.92 7.72
CA PHE A 351 -9.66 -0.16 7.95
C PHE A 351 -10.46 -0.49 6.67
N ILE A 352 -10.79 0.51 5.85
CA ILE A 352 -11.39 0.29 4.52
C ILE A 352 -10.43 -0.45 3.59
N CYS A 353 -9.12 -0.17 3.67
CA CYS A 353 -8.09 -0.91 2.93
C CYS A 353 -8.07 -2.39 3.34
N LEU A 354 -8.14 -2.69 4.65
CA LEU A 354 -8.27 -4.06 5.15
C LEU A 354 -9.53 -4.74 4.60
N ALA A 355 -10.67 -4.05 4.55
CA ALA A 355 -11.90 -4.58 4.00
C ALA A 355 -11.75 -5.00 2.53
N LEU A 356 -11.04 -4.21 1.72
CA LEU A 356 -10.74 -4.57 0.33
C LEU A 356 -9.79 -5.77 0.20
N ARG A 357 -8.79 -5.86 1.07
CA ARG A 357 -7.87 -7.02 1.09
C ARG A 357 -8.57 -8.29 1.57
N PHE A 358 -9.53 -8.18 2.48
CA PHE A 358 -10.39 -9.29 2.88
C PHE A 358 -11.27 -9.80 1.73
N ASP A 359 -11.89 -8.89 0.97
CA ASP A 359 -12.64 -9.24 -0.25
C ASP A 359 -11.75 -10.02 -1.25
N LEU A 360 -10.50 -9.60 -1.43
CA LEU A 360 -9.51 -10.28 -2.27
C LEU A 360 -9.14 -11.66 -1.70
N TRP A 361 -8.88 -11.76 -0.40
CA TRP A 361 -8.57 -13.04 0.26
C TRP A 361 -9.71 -14.05 0.12
N ARG A 362 -10.96 -13.62 0.33
CA ARG A 362 -12.18 -14.44 0.13
C ARG A 362 -12.30 -14.94 -1.31
N HIS A 363 -12.02 -14.08 -2.29
CA HIS A 363 -12.03 -14.47 -3.70
C HIS A 363 -11.04 -15.61 -3.98
N TYR A 364 -9.83 -15.55 -3.43
CA TYR A 364 -8.84 -16.62 -3.58
C TYR A 364 -9.13 -17.84 -2.72
N GLN A 365 -9.77 -17.70 -1.55
CA GLN A 365 -10.23 -18.84 -0.76
C GLN A 365 -11.20 -19.73 -1.54
N GLY A 366 -12.12 -19.13 -2.31
CA GLY A 366 -13.03 -19.88 -3.19
C GLY A 366 -12.33 -20.64 -4.32
N LYS A 367 -11.06 -20.32 -4.62
CA LYS A 367 -10.24 -20.97 -5.66
C LYS A 367 -9.31 -22.06 -5.11
N VAL A 368 -9.23 -22.23 -3.78
CA VAL A 368 -8.37 -23.26 -3.17
C VAL A 368 -8.96 -24.63 -3.45
N THR A 369 -8.21 -25.46 -4.18
CA THR A 369 -8.61 -26.83 -4.51
C THR A 369 -7.86 -27.80 -3.60
N ARG A 370 -8.56 -28.78 -3.04
CA ARG A 370 -7.95 -29.86 -2.26
C ARG A 370 -7.67 -31.02 -3.20
N VAL A 371 -6.40 -31.38 -3.33
CA VAL A 371 -5.95 -32.52 -4.13
C VAL A 371 -5.59 -33.64 -3.17
N GLU A 372 -6.14 -34.83 -3.38
CA GLU A 372 -5.77 -36.03 -2.64
C GLU A 372 -4.39 -36.51 -3.11
N GLU A 373 -3.44 -36.58 -2.19
CA GLU A 373 -2.10 -37.10 -2.42
C GLU A 373 -1.91 -38.32 -1.52
N ASN A 374 -1.60 -39.46 -2.13
CA ASN A 374 -1.33 -40.69 -1.40
C ASN A 374 0.10 -40.61 -0.85
N LEU A 375 0.25 -40.40 0.45
CA LEU A 375 1.55 -40.46 1.10
C LEU A 375 1.87 -41.92 1.41
N GLU A 376 2.86 -42.47 0.73
CA GLU A 376 3.43 -43.77 1.05
C GLU A 376 4.38 -43.62 2.24
N THR A 377 3.94 -44.07 3.42
CA THR A 377 4.82 -44.22 4.58
C THR A 377 5.36 -45.64 4.63
N VAL A 378 6.69 -45.79 4.45
CA VAL A 378 7.38 -47.08 4.62
C VAL A 378 7.82 -47.20 6.07
N SER A 379 7.08 -47.95 6.87
CA SER A 379 7.52 -48.35 8.21
C SER A 379 8.38 -49.61 8.12
N LYS A 380 9.58 -49.58 8.71
CA LYS A 380 10.35 -50.79 9.00
C LYS A 380 9.93 -51.29 10.39
N GLU A 381 9.34 -52.49 10.47
CA GLU A 381 9.18 -53.18 11.74
C GLU A 381 10.55 -53.71 12.19
N GLU A 382 11.02 -53.25 13.35
CA GLU A 382 12.15 -53.87 14.05
C GLU A 382 11.62 -55.08 14.83
N ASP A 383 11.41 -56.20 14.14
CA ASP A 383 11.29 -57.48 14.82
C ASP A 383 12.24 -58.52 14.21
N THR A 384 13.00 -59.16 15.10
CA THR A 384 14.09 -60.06 14.81
C THR A 384 13.63 -61.30 14.04
N ASN A 385 14.32 -61.56 12.91
CA ASN A 385 14.39 -62.83 12.18
C ASN A 385 13.15 -63.28 11.40
N ALA A 386 12.90 -62.70 10.23
CA ALA A 386 12.62 -63.41 8.95
C ALA A 386 12.20 -62.40 7.86
N ALA A 387 12.78 -62.56 6.66
CA ALA A 387 12.40 -62.00 5.35
C ALA A 387 11.59 -60.66 5.31
N ASP A 388 12.30 -59.60 4.90
CA ASP A 388 11.86 -58.35 4.24
C ASP A 388 10.35 -58.25 3.92
N ASN A 389 9.54 -57.91 4.93
CA ASN A 389 8.12 -57.60 4.76
C ASN A 389 7.92 -56.11 4.98
N GLN A 390 8.20 -55.32 3.95
CA GLN A 390 7.92 -53.88 3.94
C GLN A 390 6.39 -53.69 3.86
N VAL A 391 5.77 -53.22 4.94
CA VAL A 391 4.37 -52.83 4.94
C VAL A 391 4.28 -51.37 4.50
N THR A 392 3.97 -51.13 3.23
CA THR A 392 3.68 -49.79 2.72
C THR A 392 2.29 -49.38 3.20
N THR A 393 2.22 -48.49 4.20
CA THR A 393 0.93 -47.90 4.61
C THR A 393 0.66 -46.67 3.76
N ILE A 394 -0.36 -46.73 2.92
CA ILE A 394 -0.85 -45.58 2.13
C ILE A 394 -1.76 -44.75 3.05
N LYS A 395 -1.28 -43.58 3.50
CA LYS A 395 -2.12 -42.58 4.18
C LYS A 395 -2.58 -41.57 3.14
N THR A 396 -3.89 -41.49 2.89
CA THR A 396 -4.47 -40.44 2.03
C THR A 396 -4.38 -39.11 2.76
N ALA A 397 -3.54 -38.20 2.27
CA ALA A 397 -3.44 -36.83 2.77
C ALA A 397 -4.04 -35.86 1.74
N HIS A 398 -4.66 -34.78 2.21
CA HIS A 398 -5.19 -33.74 1.33
C HIS A 398 -4.18 -32.59 1.24
N ARG A 399 -3.63 -32.33 0.06
CA ARG A 399 -2.80 -31.16 -0.22
C ARG A 399 -3.69 -29.99 -0.64
N THR A 400 -3.44 -28.80 -0.08
CA THR A 400 -4.17 -27.60 -0.50
C THR A 400 -3.42 -26.91 -1.64
N VAL A 401 -4.00 -26.91 -2.83
CA VAL A 401 -3.43 -26.22 -3.98
C VAL A 401 -4.06 -24.83 -4.07
N LYS A 402 -3.26 -23.82 -3.70
CA LYS A 402 -3.62 -22.40 -3.84
C LYS A 402 -3.46 -21.98 -5.32
N ALA A 403 -4.39 -21.18 -5.84
CA ALA A 403 -4.27 -20.61 -7.18
C ALA A 403 -3.13 -19.58 -7.24
N PRO A 404 -2.43 -19.44 -8.38
CA PRO A 404 -1.36 -18.44 -8.54
C PRO A 404 -1.94 -17.03 -8.37
N PHE A 405 -1.24 -16.20 -7.60
CA PHE A 405 -1.63 -14.81 -7.41
C PHE A 405 -1.43 -14.01 -8.71
N VAL A 406 -2.50 -13.37 -9.17
CA VAL A 406 -2.45 -12.34 -10.23
C VAL A 406 -2.64 -10.99 -9.57
N ASP A 407 -1.66 -10.09 -9.74
CA ASP A 407 -1.72 -8.76 -9.16
C ASP A 407 -2.79 -7.90 -9.87
N PRO A 408 -3.85 -7.45 -9.16
CA PRO A 408 -4.86 -6.58 -9.74
C PRO A 408 -4.37 -5.14 -9.96
N ARG A 409 -3.22 -4.75 -9.40
CA ARG A 409 -2.64 -3.41 -9.57
C ARG A 409 -2.16 -3.20 -11.01
N GLY A 410 -2.37 -2.00 -11.55
CA GLY A 410 -1.90 -1.63 -12.89
C GLY A 410 -2.62 -2.32 -14.06
N GLN A 411 -3.64 -3.15 -13.81
CA GLN A 411 -4.38 -3.85 -14.88
C GLN A 411 -5.31 -2.93 -15.68
N TRP A 412 -5.47 -1.67 -15.28
CA TRP A 412 -6.33 -0.70 -15.95
C TRP A 412 -5.93 -0.50 -17.42
N GLY A 413 -4.63 -0.40 -17.70
CA GLY A 413 -4.13 -0.33 -19.08
C GLY A 413 -4.56 -1.54 -19.90
N ASN A 414 -4.32 -2.74 -19.38
CA ASN A 414 -4.69 -3.99 -20.04
C ASN A 414 -6.21 -4.09 -20.25
N GLN A 415 -7.03 -3.67 -19.27
CA GLN A 415 -8.48 -3.67 -19.38
C GLN A 415 -8.96 -2.71 -20.48
N ILE A 416 -8.44 -1.48 -20.53
CA ILE A 416 -8.82 -0.49 -21.53
C ILE A 416 -8.50 -0.97 -22.95
N TRP A 417 -7.37 -1.64 -23.13
CA TRP A 417 -6.95 -2.13 -24.45
C TRP A 417 -7.55 -3.47 -24.86
N THR A 418 -8.13 -4.24 -23.93
CA THR A 418 -8.71 -5.56 -24.23
C THR A 418 -10.24 -5.58 -24.16
N THR A 419 -10.86 -4.60 -23.53
CA THR A 419 -12.32 -4.48 -23.45
C THR A 419 -12.82 -3.36 -24.35
N SER A 420 -13.88 -3.64 -25.12
CA SER A 420 -14.58 -2.59 -25.86
C SER A 420 -15.29 -1.66 -24.87
N LEU A 421 -15.39 -0.37 -25.18
CA LEU A 421 -16.14 0.65 -24.41
C LEU A 421 -17.57 0.18 -24.05
N TRP A 422 -18.23 -0.55 -24.95
CA TRP A 422 -19.55 -1.13 -24.70
C TRP A 422 -19.54 -2.31 -23.71
N SER A 423 -18.47 -3.12 -23.75
CA SER A 423 -18.25 -4.24 -22.82
C SER A 423 -17.97 -3.74 -21.39
N PHE A 424 -17.22 -2.65 -21.26
CA PHE A 424 -16.96 -1.98 -19.99
C PHE A 424 -18.26 -1.52 -19.29
N VAL A 425 -19.18 -0.91 -20.05
CA VAL A 425 -20.50 -0.48 -19.53
C VAL A 425 -21.42 -1.68 -19.24
N SER A 426 -21.39 -2.71 -20.08
CA SER A 426 -22.29 -3.87 -19.96
C SER A 426 -21.84 -4.97 -18.99
N ARG A 427 -20.70 -4.80 -18.29
CA ARG A 427 -20.14 -5.77 -17.31
C ARG A 427 -20.05 -7.21 -17.85
N GLN A 428 -19.72 -7.38 -19.13
CA GLN A 428 -19.47 -8.72 -19.68
C GLN A 428 -18.14 -9.28 -19.14
N PRO A 429 -18.02 -10.63 -19.01
CA PRO A 429 -16.79 -11.24 -18.53
C PRO A 429 -15.61 -10.90 -19.45
N ALA A 430 -14.46 -10.56 -18.86
CA ALA A 430 -13.27 -10.18 -19.60
C ALA A 430 -12.83 -11.33 -20.55
N PRO A 431 -12.37 -11.01 -21.78
CA PRO A 431 -12.02 -12.02 -22.77
C PRO A 431 -10.77 -12.84 -22.39
N LEU A 432 -9.88 -12.30 -21.54
CA LEU A 432 -8.73 -13.01 -21.00
C LEU A 432 -9.00 -13.58 -19.61
N LYS A 433 -8.58 -14.84 -19.43
CA LYS A 433 -8.59 -15.52 -18.12
C LYS A 433 -7.79 -14.74 -17.07
N VAL A 434 -6.61 -14.24 -17.43
CA VAL A 434 -5.74 -13.44 -16.53
C VAL A 434 -6.45 -12.18 -16.01
N LEU A 435 -7.19 -11.47 -16.87
CA LEU A 435 -7.96 -10.28 -16.47
C LEU A 435 -9.20 -10.64 -15.66
N SER A 436 -9.84 -11.77 -15.98
CA SER A 436 -10.95 -12.27 -15.18
C SER A 436 -10.50 -12.71 -13.78
N ASP A 437 -9.28 -13.25 -13.66
CA ASP A 437 -8.70 -13.66 -12.38
C ASP A 437 -8.22 -12.49 -11.52
N ALA A 438 -7.89 -11.35 -12.14
CA ALA A 438 -7.61 -10.08 -11.47
C ALA A 438 -8.88 -9.35 -10.97
N SER A 439 -10.05 -9.67 -11.53
CA SER A 439 -11.32 -9.06 -11.13
C SER A 439 -11.98 -9.86 -10.01
N PHE A 440 -12.35 -9.18 -8.93
CA PHE A 440 -12.98 -9.79 -7.76
C PHE A 440 -14.11 -8.91 -7.19
N PRO A 441 -15.11 -9.52 -6.53
CA PRO A 441 -16.19 -8.79 -5.85
C PRO A 441 -15.67 -8.03 -4.63
N LYS A 442 -16.14 -6.81 -4.43
CA LYS A 442 -15.64 -5.86 -3.41
C LYS A 442 -16.73 -5.47 -2.41
N THR A 443 -17.35 -6.49 -1.82
CA THR A 443 -18.56 -6.30 -1.00
C THR A 443 -18.31 -5.51 0.26
N TYR A 444 -17.27 -5.85 1.02
CA TYR A 444 -16.93 -5.18 2.27
C TYR A 444 -16.34 -3.80 2.01
N PHE A 445 -15.53 -3.66 0.97
CA PHE A 445 -14.99 -2.36 0.56
C PHE A 445 -16.11 -1.35 0.23
N TYR A 446 -17.10 -1.71 -0.60
CA TYR A 446 -18.19 -0.77 -0.92
C TYR A 446 -19.09 -0.49 0.28
N ALA A 447 -19.34 -1.48 1.14
CA ALA A 447 -20.12 -1.28 2.36
C ALA A 447 -19.44 -0.28 3.31
N THR A 448 -18.13 -0.42 3.52
CA THR A 448 -17.35 0.47 4.39
C THR A 448 -17.11 1.85 3.79
N MET A 449 -16.92 1.96 2.48
CA MET A 449 -16.90 3.24 1.76
C MET A 449 -18.23 3.99 1.90
N PHE A 450 -19.35 3.28 1.79
CA PHE A 450 -20.66 3.87 2.02
C PHE A 450 -20.86 4.29 3.48
N GLY A 451 -20.40 3.47 4.43
CA GLY A 451 -20.38 3.80 5.86
C GLY A 451 -19.58 5.07 6.16
N TYR A 452 -18.41 5.23 5.54
CA TYR A 452 -17.60 6.45 5.63
C TYR A 452 -18.32 7.67 5.07
N PHE A 453 -18.93 7.53 3.88
CA PHE A 453 -19.72 8.59 3.25
C PHE A 453 -20.88 9.06 4.14
N VAL A 454 -21.65 8.12 4.70
CA VAL A 454 -22.74 8.42 5.63
C VAL A 454 -22.21 9.09 6.90
N GLY A 455 -21.07 8.65 7.42
CA GLY A 455 -20.40 9.28 8.57
C GLY A 455 -19.99 10.74 8.28
N MET A 456 -19.40 11.00 7.11
CA MET A 456 -19.05 12.36 6.66
C MET A 456 -20.28 13.24 6.44
N LEU A 457 -21.39 12.69 5.94
CA LEU A 457 -22.64 13.44 5.85
C LEU A 457 -23.20 13.77 7.24
N ALA A 458 -23.11 12.84 8.18
CA ALA A 458 -23.54 13.06 9.55
C ALA A 458 -22.70 14.15 10.24
N THR A 459 -21.37 14.16 10.05
CA THR A 459 -20.51 15.22 10.59
C THR A 459 -20.92 16.59 10.06
N LEU A 460 -21.21 16.68 8.77
CA LEU A 460 -21.68 17.90 8.12
C LEU A 460 -23.03 18.37 8.67
N VAL A 461 -24.02 17.48 8.76
CA VAL A 461 -25.36 17.82 9.27
C VAL A 461 -25.26 18.34 10.70
N VAL A 462 -24.49 17.66 11.54
CA VAL A 462 -24.36 18.06 12.95
C VAL A 462 -23.55 19.36 13.09
N LEU A 463 -22.51 19.56 12.26
CA LEU A 463 -21.77 20.82 12.20
C LEU A 463 -22.70 22.00 11.86
N ILE A 464 -23.58 21.84 10.87
CA ILE A 464 -24.57 22.87 10.49
C ILE A 464 -25.54 23.15 11.64
N LEU A 465 -26.07 22.11 12.29
CA LEU A 465 -27.09 22.27 13.32
C LEU A 465 -26.54 22.90 14.61
N PHE A 466 -25.35 22.50 15.04
CA PHE A 466 -24.80 22.91 16.35
C PHE A 466 -23.80 24.07 16.25
N GLN A 467 -23.27 24.39 15.06
CA GLN A 467 -22.32 25.49 14.82
C GLN A 467 -21.11 25.45 15.79
N ARG A 468 -20.68 24.25 16.19
CA ARG A 468 -19.55 23.98 17.07
C ARG A 468 -18.71 22.87 16.48
N GLY A 469 -17.39 22.95 16.64
CA GLY A 469 -16.48 21.88 16.27
C GLY A 469 -16.78 20.61 17.06
N GLN A 470 -16.87 19.48 16.36
CA GLN A 470 -17.17 18.18 16.93
C GLN A 470 -16.09 17.16 16.56
N PRO A 471 -15.89 16.12 17.40
CA PRO A 471 -15.01 15.00 17.06
C PRO A 471 -15.51 14.30 15.79
N ALA A 472 -14.70 14.25 14.73
CA ALA A 472 -15.11 13.65 13.46
C ALA A 472 -15.22 12.12 13.58
N LEU A 473 -14.32 11.50 14.36
CA LEU A 473 -14.29 10.05 14.57
C LEU A 473 -15.56 9.54 15.27
N LEU A 474 -16.27 10.40 16.00
CA LEU A 474 -17.57 10.09 16.63
C LEU A 474 -18.58 9.52 15.62
N TYR A 475 -18.54 9.97 14.36
CA TYR A 475 -19.47 9.56 13.31
C TYR A 475 -18.84 8.58 12.32
N LEU A 476 -17.55 8.76 12.02
CA LEU A 476 -16.85 7.93 11.04
C LEU A 476 -16.62 6.49 11.53
N VAL A 477 -16.25 6.32 12.81
CA VAL A 477 -15.98 5.00 13.39
C VAL A 477 -17.23 4.10 13.37
N PRO A 478 -18.39 4.49 13.92
CA PRO A 478 -19.59 3.66 13.86
C PRO A 478 -20.06 3.43 12.41
N GLY A 479 -19.88 4.40 11.51
CA GLY A 479 -20.20 4.24 10.09
C GLY A 479 -19.35 3.14 9.41
N VAL A 480 -18.03 3.21 9.55
CA VAL A 480 -17.09 2.28 8.89
C VAL A 480 -17.04 0.91 9.56
N VAL A 481 -16.86 0.86 10.88
CA VAL A 481 -16.80 -0.40 11.64
C VAL A 481 -18.17 -1.08 11.61
N GLY A 482 -19.24 -0.33 11.88
CA GLY A 482 -20.60 -0.85 11.88
C GLY A 482 -20.99 -1.45 10.54
N SER A 483 -20.70 -0.77 9.43
CA SER A 483 -21.02 -1.30 8.09
C SER A 483 -20.23 -2.57 7.74
N ALA A 484 -18.96 -2.70 8.14
CA ALA A 484 -18.18 -3.92 7.93
C ALA A 484 -18.77 -5.11 8.70
N TRP A 485 -18.96 -4.97 10.01
CA TRP A 485 -19.47 -6.05 10.86
C TRP A 485 -20.93 -6.39 10.56
N LEU A 486 -21.77 -5.39 10.22
CA LEU A 486 -23.14 -5.62 9.78
C LEU A 486 -23.17 -6.43 8.48
N THR A 487 -22.31 -6.10 7.51
CA THR A 487 -22.19 -6.88 6.26
C THR A 487 -21.75 -8.31 6.55
N GLY A 488 -20.79 -8.51 7.46
CA GLY A 488 -20.38 -9.84 7.90
C GLY A 488 -21.49 -10.63 8.59
N LEU A 489 -22.30 -9.97 9.42
CA LEU A 489 -23.44 -10.58 10.10
C LEU A 489 -24.53 -10.99 9.09
N LEU A 490 -24.88 -10.10 8.15
CA LEU A 490 -25.91 -10.37 7.14
C LEU A 490 -25.52 -11.51 6.19
N LYS A 491 -24.23 -11.69 5.91
CA LYS A 491 -23.73 -12.77 5.03
C LYS A 491 -23.35 -14.06 5.79
N GLY A 492 -23.35 -14.04 7.12
CA GLY A 492 -22.92 -15.18 7.94
C GLY A 492 -21.40 -15.45 7.91
N GLU A 493 -20.60 -14.45 7.55
CA GLU A 493 -19.16 -14.55 7.28
C GLU A 493 -18.29 -14.10 8.48
N LEU A 494 -18.89 -13.88 9.65
CA LEU A 494 -18.22 -13.33 10.84
C LEU A 494 -17.02 -14.17 11.32
N LYS A 495 -17.11 -15.50 11.21
CA LYS A 495 -16.02 -16.40 11.60
C LYS A 495 -14.79 -16.22 10.72
N ASP A 496 -15.01 -16.01 9.42
CA ASP A 496 -13.94 -15.78 8.46
C ASP A 496 -13.29 -14.41 8.69
N MET A 497 -14.09 -13.38 8.99
CA MET A 497 -13.59 -12.05 9.37
C MET A 497 -12.72 -12.09 10.63
N TRP A 498 -13.11 -12.91 11.62
CA TRP A 498 -12.34 -13.07 12.86
C TRP A 498 -11.05 -13.85 12.64
N LYS A 499 -11.07 -14.84 11.75
CA LYS A 499 -9.89 -15.66 11.41
C LYS A 499 -8.89 -14.92 10.53
N TYR A 500 -9.34 -13.96 9.73
CA TYR A 500 -8.49 -13.25 8.80
C TYR A 500 -7.44 -12.39 9.52
N THR A 501 -6.17 -12.66 9.21
CA THR A 501 -5.01 -11.90 9.68
C THR A 501 -3.92 -11.84 8.60
N GLU A 502 -3.24 -10.71 8.51
CA GLU A 502 -2.17 -10.44 7.54
C GLU A 502 -0.75 -10.50 8.17
N ASP A 503 -0.63 -11.06 9.38
CA ASP A 503 0.63 -11.22 10.12
C ASP A 503 1.54 -12.36 9.62
N GLY A 504 1.16 -13.02 8.53
CA GLY A 504 1.85 -14.19 7.96
C GLY A 504 1.50 -15.52 8.61
N SER A 505 0.73 -15.55 9.71
CA SER A 505 0.32 -16.80 10.38
C SER A 505 -0.61 -17.67 9.53
N LEU A 506 -1.30 -17.08 8.54
CA LEU A 506 -2.16 -17.80 7.61
C LEU A 506 -1.41 -18.35 6.38
N ASP A 507 -0.17 -17.94 6.15
CA ASP A 507 0.63 -18.37 5.01
C ASP A 507 1.61 -19.49 5.41
N VAL A 508 1.10 -20.50 6.10
CA VAL A 508 1.86 -21.71 6.45
C VAL A 508 2.05 -22.53 5.17
N GLU A 509 3.30 -22.86 4.85
CA GLU A 509 3.61 -23.88 3.84
C GLU A 509 3.04 -25.23 4.32
N ASP A 510 2.42 -26.00 3.42
CA ASP A 510 1.97 -27.36 3.71
C ASP A 510 3.22 -28.23 3.98
N VAL A 511 3.75 -28.18 5.21
CA VAL A 511 4.78 -29.09 5.67
C VAL A 511 4.08 -30.43 5.84
N VAL A 512 4.42 -31.39 4.98
CA VAL A 512 4.11 -32.80 5.23
C VAL A 512 4.84 -33.18 6.51
N VAL A 513 4.12 -33.17 7.63
CA VAL A 513 4.64 -33.64 8.90
C VAL A 513 4.64 -35.16 8.84
N GLU A 514 5.83 -35.76 8.90
CA GLU A 514 5.94 -37.20 9.12
C GLU A 514 5.38 -37.51 10.51
N VAL A 515 4.37 -38.38 10.52
CA VAL A 515 3.71 -38.86 11.73
C VAL A 515 4.20 -40.28 11.97
N ASP A 516 4.63 -40.58 13.20
CA ASP A 516 5.01 -41.94 13.58
C ASP A 516 3.82 -42.92 13.51
N GLY A 517 4.10 -44.21 13.70
CA GLY A 517 3.08 -45.29 13.69
C GLY A 517 1.98 -45.12 14.74
N GLU A 518 2.14 -44.21 15.71
CA GLU A 518 1.22 -43.97 16.82
C GLU A 518 0.40 -42.67 16.66
N GLY A 519 0.60 -41.91 15.58
CA GLY A 519 -0.17 -40.70 15.32
C GLY A 519 0.42 -39.42 15.94
N LYS A 520 1.68 -39.44 16.43
CA LYS A 520 2.38 -38.28 16.98
C LYS A 520 3.21 -37.56 15.92
N VAL A 521 3.13 -36.23 15.95
CA VAL A 521 3.91 -35.32 15.10
C VAL A 521 5.38 -35.37 15.51
N ILE A 522 6.27 -35.77 14.60
CA ILE A 522 7.71 -35.66 14.80
C ILE A 522 8.08 -34.17 14.61
N GLU A 523 8.29 -33.44 15.70
CA GLU A 523 8.81 -32.07 15.63
C GLU A 523 10.23 -32.09 15.03
N LYS A 524 10.40 -31.48 13.84
CA LYS A 524 11.74 -31.09 13.39
C LYS A 524 12.27 -30.04 14.36
N LYS A 525 13.33 -30.40 15.11
CA LYS A 525 14.10 -29.43 15.89
C LYS A 525 14.50 -28.26 14.98
N LYS A 526 14.11 -27.05 15.39
CA LYS A 526 14.67 -25.80 14.85
C LYS A 526 16.19 -25.87 14.96
N ASP A 527 16.88 -25.71 13.84
CA ASP A 527 18.31 -25.39 13.85
C ASP A 527 18.50 -24.01 14.49
N GLU A 528 18.78 -24.01 15.79
CA GLU A 528 19.44 -22.91 16.47
C GLU A 528 20.89 -22.83 15.95
N LYS A 529 21.17 -21.93 15.02
CA LYS A 529 22.54 -21.40 14.87
C LYS A 529 22.65 -20.10 15.66
N LYS A 530 23.21 -20.25 16.85
CA LYS A 530 23.70 -19.25 17.79
C LYS A 530 24.56 -18.18 17.11
N GLU A 531 24.29 -16.93 17.46
CA GLU A 531 25.32 -15.92 17.64
C GLU A 531 26.21 -16.31 18.84
N THR A 532 27.53 -16.36 18.67
CA THR A 532 28.48 -15.83 19.66
C THR A 532 29.85 -15.58 19.02
N LYS A 533 30.42 -14.45 19.41
CA LYS A 533 31.64 -13.79 18.93
C LYS A 533 32.92 -14.26 19.68
N ASP A 534 34.04 -13.98 18.99
CA ASP A 534 35.37 -13.55 19.45
C ASP A 534 36.46 -14.53 19.93
N CYS A 535 37.65 -14.33 19.29
CA CYS A 535 39.05 -14.56 19.71
C CYS A 535 39.50 -16.01 20.05
N GLU A 536 40.69 -16.53 19.71
CA GLU A 536 42.02 -15.91 19.55
C GLU A 536 43.00 -16.82 18.72
N LYS A 537 44.19 -16.27 18.45
CA LYS A 537 45.31 -16.72 17.57
C LYS A 537 46.00 -18.06 17.92
N HIS A 538 46.57 -18.73 16.90
CA HIS A 538 48.02 -18.99 16.67
C HIS A 538 48.26 -20.28 15.87
N GLY A 539 49.29 -20.27 14.99
CA GLY A 539 50.02 -21.48 14.62
C GLY A 539 50.40 -21.59 13.14
N GLU A 540 51.70 -21.42 12.86
CA GLU A 540 52.36 -21.49 11.57
C GLU A 540 52.35 -22.88 10.90
N ALA A 541 52.60 -22.87 9.58
CA ALA A 541 53.68 -23.60 8.89
C ALA A 541 53.27 -24.51 7.70
N GLU A 542 53.68 -24.02 6.52
CA GLU A 542 54.41 -24.71 5.43
C GLU A 542 53.84 -25.93 4.69
N GLY A 543 53.81 -25.80 3.34
CA GLY A 543 53.70 -26.92 2.41
C GLY A 543 53.63 -26.51 0.94
N LYS A 544 54.78 -26.15 0.35
CA LYS A 544 55.02 -25.80 -1.08
C LYS A 544 54.58 -26.86 -2.10
N LYS A 545 54.16 -26.39 -3.29
CA LYS A 545 54.74 -26.64 -4.65
C LYS A 545 53.85 -25.99 -5.72
N ASP A 546 54.27 -24.86 -6.28
CA ASP A 546 55.05 -24.72 -7.53
C ASP A 546 54.21 -25.01 -8.79
N ASP A 547 53.75 -23.98 -9.50
CA ASP A 547 54.34 -23.67 -10.80
C ASP A 547 53.93 -22.29 -11.35
N VAL A 548 54.85 -21.75 -12.12
CA VAL A 548 55.03 -20.36 -12.53
C VAL A 548 54.26 -20.08 -13.83
N GLU A 549 53.50 -18.97 -13.91
CA GLU A 549 53.68 -17.97 -14.98
C GLU A 549 52.77 -16.73 -14.85
N LYS A 550 53.44 -15.56 -14.87
CA LYS A 550 52.96 -14.20 -15.19
C LYS A 550 52.05 -13.50 -14.17
N LYS A 551 52.72 -12.97 -13.13
CA LYS A 551 52.35 -11.73 -12.43
C LYS A 551 52.02 -10.61 -13.43
N LYS A 552 50.74 -10.32 -13.63
CA LYS A 552 50.29 -8.92 -13.58
C LYS A 552 50.08 -8.61 -12.11
N VAL A 553 50.74 -7.57 -11.64
CA VAL A 553 50.47 -6.97 -10.33
C VAL A 553 49.05 -6.41 -10.44
N GLU A 554 48.05 -7.13 -9.94
CA GLU A 554 46.80 -6.50 -9.55
C GLU A 554 47.12 -5.71 -8.29
N GLU A 555 47.29 -4.40 -8.45
CA GLU A 555 47.17 -3.49 -7.32
C GLU A 555 45.84 -3.83 -6.63
N GLU A 556 45.87 -4.13 -5.34
CA GLU A 556 44.66 -4.20 -4.53
C GLU A 556 44.08 -2.77 -4.47
N GLU A 557 43.39 -2.39 -5.55
CA GLU A 557 42.65 -1.14 -5.65
C GLU A 557 41.50 -1.21 -4.64
N TYR A 558 41.62 -0.43 -3.56
CA TYR A 558 40.53 -0.24 -2.62
C TYR A 558 39.46 0.62 -3.31
N GLU A 559 38.35 0.03 -3.76
CA GLU A 559 37.19 0.79 -4.24
C GLU A 559 36.59 1.61 -3.08
N LEU A 560 37.01 2.88 -2.97
CA LEU A 560 36.52 3.80 -1.94
C LEU A 560 35.04 4.14 -2.15
N PHE A 561 34.66 4.37 -3.41
CA PHE A 561 33.30 4.70 -3.83
C PHE A 561 33.04 4.21 -5.26
N ARG A 562 32.04 3.34 -5.44
CA ARG A 562 31.54 2.94 -6.76
C ARG A 562 30.03 3.12 -6.82
N PHE A 563 29.58 3.93 -7.76
CA PHE A 563 28.16 4.10 -8.07
C PHE A 563 27.88 3.44 -9.41
N SER A 564 27.02 2.43 -9.42
CA SER A 564 26.61 1.74 -10.65
C SER A 564 25.10 1.54 -10.69
N ILE A 565 24.53 1.76 -11.86
CA ILE A 565 23.12 1.48 -12.16
C ILE A 565 23.12 0.27 -13.09
N ILE A 566 22.57 -0.83 -12.63
CA ILE A 566 22.50 -2.08 -13.37
C ILE A 566 21.04 -2.30 -13.78
N LEU A 567 20.80 -2.41 -15.08
CA LEU A 567 19.53 -2.88 -15.62
C LEU A 567 19.64 -4.40 -15.83
N PRO A 568 18.82 -5.23 -15.18
CA PRO A 568 18.88 -6.68 -15.35
C PRO A 568 18.58 -7.06 -16.81
N ASN A 569 19.44 -7.86 -17.44
CA ASN A 569 19.19 -8.37 -18.78
C ASN A 569 18.31 -9.64 -18.71
N GLU A 570 17.04 -9.52 -19.11
CA GLU A 570 16.03 -10.60 -19.08
C GLU A 570 16.44 -11.86 -19.86
N GLN A 571 17.41 -11.77 -20.79
CA GLN A 571 17.91 -12.93 -21.54
C GLN A 571 18.51 -14.04 -20.65
N SER A 572 18.92 -13.71 -19.43
CA SER A 572 19.44 -14.69 -18.46
C SER A 572 18.37 -15.52 -17.73
N VAL A 573 17.08 -15.21 -17.91
CA VAL A 573 15.96 -15.82 -17.17
C VAL A 573 15.25 -16.94 -17.95
N LYS A 574 15.50 -17.08 -19.27
CA LYS A 574 14.88 -18.11 -20.13
C LYS A 574 15.84 -19.13 -20.76
N GLU A 575 17.14 -19.06 -20.51
CA GLU A 575 18.00 -20.22 -20.75
C GLU A 575 17.83 -21.19 -19.57
N ASP A 576 16.67 -21.85 -19.49
CA ASP A 576 16.43 -23.19 -18.92
C ASP A 576 14.98 -23.63 -19.18
#